data_AF-A0AAU5KLJ5-F1
#
_entry.id   AF-A0AAU5KLJ5-F1
#
_cell.length_a   1.000
_cell.length_b   1.000
_cell.length_c   1.000
_cell.angle_alpha   90.00
_cell.angle_beta   90.00
_cell.angle_gamma   90.00
#
_symmetry.space_group_name_H-M   'P 1'
#
loop_
_entity.id
_entity.type
_entity.pdbx_description
1 polymer ?
#
loop_
_entity_poly.entity_id
_entity_poly.type
_entity_poly.pdbx_seq_one_letter_code
_entity_poly.pdbx_strand_id
1 'polypeptide(L)'
;MTALPLVEPLPCQTAVLIVGAGPAGLALAVSLRQLGVDHVLIDRGAGIGPGSRAAAVQPRTLEYLDRIGVGTPLVRAGTKARGFSLHDRDRTLLRACFDQLDTPHPYLLLASQQTTEEQLLARLEELGGTVHRQHRLLGITPDHPGVMATVAGPDGVVRAVSARYLVGCDGLHSTVRTAAGIAFPGTAREQLFALADVRLTAGTRTTACEDPTFFLSGAGMLLLSPLAGGLHRLVAPAAPGSVAPCAADVERLLSERGPAREAARVSEVVAASTYRVQERVAESFRAGPVLLAGDAAHTHSPAGGQGMNTGIQDAGNLAWKLQAVLNGMAPDALLDSYHRERHPVARALVSFTARFAEAATLTDPTACQLRNALLSAAAGTPGITDWIAAKLAQLDIGYTDQPDLGAPRPGTRVSPRLVPPDGLHWTLALPGTPAEPTAGPDTSAVHGLLTVRHIPALDSTLLVRPDGYLAAHGLPATPGEVLDRLADHLPLEPAA
;
A
#
# COMPACT_ATOMS: atom_id res chain seq x y z
N MET A 1 -6.50 44.60 -6.73
CA MET A 1 -7.40 43.46 -6.94
C MET A 1 -6.55 42.29 -7.39
N THR A 2 -6.05 41.49 -6.45
CA THR A 2 -5.34 40.24 -6.73
C THR A 2 -6.32 39.30 -7.43
N ALA A 3 -6.01 38.91 -8.66
CA ALA A 3 -6.79 37.92 -9.38
C ALA A 3 -6.91 36.67 -8.51
N LEU A 4 -8.14 36.28 -8.18
CA LEU A 4 -8.40 34.97 -7.58
C LEU A 4 -7.80 33.92 -8.53
N PRO A 5 -7.05 32.94 -8.03
CA PRO A 5 -6.51 31.89 -8.88
C PRO A 5 -7.67 31.26 -9.65
N LEU A 6 -7.48 31.09 -10.97
CA LEU A 6 -8.45 30.41 -11.84
C LEU A 6 -8.62 28.98 -11.31
N VAL A 7 -9.66 28.76 -10.51
CA VAL A 7 -10.06 27.41 -10.07
C VAL A 7 -10.62 26.72 -11.31
N GLU A 8 -9.93 25.68 -11.79
CA GLU A 8 -10.48 24.84 -12.85
C GLU A 8 -11.87 24.34 -12.43
N PRO A 9 -12.91 24.59 -13.24
CA PRO A 9 -14.26 24.22 -12.89
C PRO A 9 -14.37 22.70 -12.79
N LEU A 10 -14.90 22.22 -11.67
CA LEU A 10 -15.15 20.80 -11.45
C LEU A 10 -16.11 20.28 -12.55
N PRO A 11 -15.78 19.19 -13.26
CA PRO A 11 -16.67 18.60 -14.26
C PRO A 11 -18.00 18.20 -13.65
N CYS A 12 -19.10 18.36 -14.41
CA CYS A 12 -20.44 17.95 -13.96
C CYS A 12 -20.69 16.44 -14.13
N GLN A 13 -19.87 15.76 -14.94
CA GLN A 13 -19.95 14.31 -15.16
C GLN A 13 -18.55 13.70 -15.28
N THR A 14 -18.40 12.45 -14.86
CA THR A 14 -17.19 11.65 -15.08
C THR A 14 -17.49 10.15 -15.03
N ALA A 15 -16.61 9.29 -15.55
CA ALA A 15 -16.74 7.86 -15.35
C ALA A 15 -16.42 7.45 -13.89
N VAL A 16 -15.36 8.01 -13.28
CA VAL A 16 -14.97 7.71 -11.90
C VAL A 16 -14.71 8.98 -11.08
N LEU A 17 -15.45 9.17 -9.99
CA LEU A 17 -15.14 10.20 -9.00
C LEU A 17 -14.33 9.59 -7.84
N ILE A 18 -13.09 10.03 -7.66
CA ILE A 18 -12.23 9.64 -6.54
C ILE A 18 -12.27 10.73 -5.47
N VAL A 19 -12.57 10.35 -4.23
CA VAL A 19 -12.71 11.28 -3.11
C VAL A 19 -11.59 11.04 -2.11
N GLY A 20 -10.63 11.97 -2.03
CA GLY A 20 -9.45 11.91 -1.15
C GLY A 20 -8.17 11.64 -1.93
N ALA A 21 -7.24 12.61 -1.89
CA ALA A 21 -5.94 12.54 -2.56
C ALA A 21 -4.80 12.18 -1.59
N GLY A 22 -5.04 11.19 -0.74
CA GLY A 22 -3.99 10.45 -0.04
C GLY A 22 -3.35 9.39 -0.93
N PRO A 23 -2.51 8.48 -0.38
CA PRO A 23 -1.72 7.55 -1.19
C PRO A 23 -2.58 6.60 -2.04
N ALA A 24 -3.69 6.09 -1.48
CA ALA A 24 -4.61 5.21 -2.22
C ALA A 24 -5.31 5.95 -3.37
N GLY A 25 -5.82 7.16 -3.13
CA GLY A 25 -6.52 7.95 -4.15
C GLY A 25 -5.59 8.45 -5.26
N LEU A 26 -4.38 8.88 -4.91
CA LEU A 26 -3.36 9.27 -5.89
C LEU A 26 -2.89 8.06 -6.72
N ALA A 27 -2.63 6.91 -6.09
CA ALA A 27 -2.26 5.69 -6.82
C ALA A 27 -3.38 5.23 -7.77
N LEU A 28 -4.64 5.35 -7.35
CA LEU A 28 -5.79 5.05 -8.20
C LEU A 28 -5.88 6.02 -9.38
N ALA A 29 -5.76 7.33 -9.13
CA ALA A 29 -5.80 8.34 -10.18
C ALA A 29 -4.67 8.17 -11.21
N VAL A 30 -3.43 7.94 -10.77
CA VAL A 30 -2.30 7.64 -11.66
C VAL A 30 -2.61 6.41 -12.52
N SER A 31 -3.14 5.37 -11.92
CA SER A 31 -3.46 4.12 -12.63
C SER A 31 -4.57 4.28 -13.64
N LEU A 32 -5.67 4.95 -13.25
CA LEU A 32 -6.79 5.23 -14.16
C LEU A 32 -6.34 6.14 -15.30
N ARG A 33 -5.47 7.12 -15.02
CA ARG A 33 -4.90 7.98 -16.06
C ARG A 33 -4.05 7.19 -17.05
N GLN A 34 -3.16 6.32 -16.57
CA GLN A 34 -2.33 5.46 -17.40
C GLN A 34 -3.16 4.45 -18.22
N LEU A 35 -4.30 4.02 -17.68
CA LEU A 35 -5.26 3.13 -18.34
C LEU A 35 -6.25 3.85 -19.27
N GLY A 36 -6.17 5.18 -19.40
CA GLY A 36 -7.06 5.98 -20.25
C GLY A 36 -8.49 6.12 -19.74
N VAL A 37 -8.74 5.89 -18.44
CA VAL A 37 -10.07 6.01 -17.83
C VAL A 37 -10.35 7.45 -17.40
N ASP A 38 -11.49 7.99 -17.85
CA ASP A 38 -11.98 9.29 -17.41
C ASP A 38 -12.27 9.29 -15.89
N HIS A 39 -11.67 10.24 -15.18
CA HIS A 39 -11.84 10.35 -13.74
C HIS A 39 -11.62 11.78 -13.26
N VAL A 40 -12.23 12.08 -12.11
CA VAL A 40 -12.03 13.31 -11.35
C VAL A 40 -11.53 12.94 -9.97
N LEU A 41 -10.42 13.52 -9.54
CA LEU A 41 -9.90 13.38 -8.18
C LEU A 41 -10.13 14.66 -7.39
N ILE A 42 -10.94 14.58 -6.34
CA ILE A 42 -11.20 15.69 -5.41
C ILE A 42 -10.51 15.45 -4.07
N ASP A 43 -10.07 16.52 -3.41
CA ASP A 43 -9.57 16.46 -2.05
C ASP A 43 -9.96 17.71 -1.26
N ARG A 44 -10.32 17.53 0.00
CA ARG A 44 -10.71 18.66 0.88
C ARG A 44 -9.53 19.49 1.36
N GLY A 45 -8.32 18.92 1.35
CA GLY A 45 -7.08 19.58 1.75
C GLY A 45 -6.58 20.56 0.70
N ALA A 46 -5.81 21.55 1.14
CA ALA A 46 -5.14 22.50 0.25
C ALA A 46 -3.88 21.94 -0.42
N GLY A 47 -3.35 20.81 0.08
CA GLY A 47 -2.14 20.16 -0.42
C GLY A 47 -1.80 18.92 0.39
N ILE A 48 -0.61 18.37 0.16
CA ILE A 48 -0.05 17.27 0.95
C ILE A 48 0.23 17.79 2.37
N GLY A 49 -0.38 17.15 3.36
CA GLY A 49 -0.30 17.60 4.75
C GLY A 49 1.05 17.30 5.41
N PRO A 50 1.57 18.19 6.26
CA PRO A 50 2.76 17.89 7.06
C PRO A 50 2.44 16.83 8.13
N GLY A 51 3.40 15.94 8.41
CA GLY A 51 3.24 14.91 9.43
C GLY A 51 2.99 13.52 8.84
N SER A 52 4.06 12.93 8.32
CA SER A 52 4.03 11.61 7.71
C SER A 52 3.65 10.52 8.73
N ARG A 53 2.53 9.80 8.52
CA ARG A 53 2.09 8.69 9.39
C ARG A 53 2.80 7.39 9.05
N ALA A 54 2.99 7.11 7.75
CA ALA A 54 3.81 5.99 7.28
C ALA A 54 5.28 6.39 7.11
N ALA A 55 6.20 5.44 7.26
CA ALA A 55 7.64 5.69 7.12
C ALA A 55 8.32 4.66 6.20
N ALA A 56 7.54 3.75 5.60
CA ALA A 56 8.09 2.62 4.87
C ALA A 56 7.16 2.17 3.73
N VAL A 57 7.78 1.87 2.59
CA VAL A 57 7.16 1.25 1.42
C VAL A 57 7.72 -0.16 1.28
N GLN A 58 6.82 -1.14 1.23
CA GLN A 58 7.16 -2.55 1.20
C GLN A 58 7.49 -3.03 -0.22
N PRO A 59 8.29 -4.12 -0.35
CA PRO A 59 8.60 -4.74 -1.62
C PRO A 59 7.38 -4.95 -2.52
N ARG A 60 6.27 -5.53 -2.01
CA ARG A 60 5.07 -5.75 -2.83
C ARG A 60 4.48 -4.46 -3.40
N THR A 61 4.49 -3.39 -2.60
CA THR A 61 4.01 -2.08 -3.03
C THR A 61 4.94 -1.48 -4.07
N LEU A 62 6.27 -1.59 -3.90
CA LEU A 62 7.26 -1.12 -4.88
C LEU A 62 7.09 -1.79 -6.24
N GLU A 63 6.82 -3.10 -6.28
CA GLU A 63 6.56 -3.82 -7.54
C GLU A 63 5.36 -3.27 -8.30
N TYR A 64 4.35 -2.80 -7.58
CA TYR A 64 3.21 -2.15 -8.20
C TYR A 64 3.51 -0.70 -8.56
N LEU A 65 4.26 0.05 -7.73
CA LEU A 65 4.68 1.41 -8.04
C LEU A 65 5.59 1.46 -9.29
N ASP A 66 6.39 0.42 -9.55
CA ASP A 66 7.15 0.28 -10.79
C ASP A 66 6.23 0.21 -12.03
N ARG A 67 5.09 -0.51 -11.94
CA ARG A 67 4.10 -0.62 -13.03
C ARG A 67 3.48 0.72 -13.42
N ILE A 68 3.40 1.65 -12.46
CA ILE A 68 2.82 2.98 -12.69
C ILE A 68 3.88 4.09 -12.84
N GLY A 69 5.17 3.72 -12.91
CA GLY A 69 6.27 4.65 -13.13
C GLY A 69 6.75 5.43 -11.91
N VAL A 70 6.28 5.08 -10.70
CA VAL A 70 6.58 5.79 -9.45
C VAL A 70 7.72 5.15 -8.66
N GLY A 71 7.96 3.85 -8.84
CA GLY A 71 8.91 3.10 -8.02
C GLY A 71 10.35 3.59 -8.15
N THR A 72 10.85 3.84 -9.37
CA THR A 72 12.22 4.35 -9.57
C THR A 72 12.46 5.74 -8.94
N PRO A 73 11.63 6.78 -9.19
CA PRO A 73 11.75 8.07 -8.51
C PRO A 73 11.69 7.95 -7.00
N LEU A 74 10.76 7.15 -6.46
CA LEU A 74 10.59 6.96 -5.03
C LEU A 74 11.79 6.27 -4.39
N VAL A 75 12.36 5.25 -5.03
CA VAL A 75 13.58 4.57 -4.56
C VAL A 75 14.77 5.52 -4.50
N ARG A 76 14.87 6.49 -5.41
CA ARG A 76 15.91 7.53 -5.36
C ARG A 76 15.71 8.53 -4.21
N ALA A 77 14.47 8.78 -3.83
CA ALA A 77 14.12 9.69 -2.74
C ALA A 77 14.16 9.04 -1.34
N GLY A 78 14.14 7.71 -1.26
CA GLY A 78 14.13 6.96 0.01
C GLY A 78 15.47 6.32 0.38
N THR A 79 15.52 5.72 1.57
CA THR A 79 16.66 4.92 2.05
C THR A 79 16.30 3.44 2.08
N LYS A 80 17.20 2.56 1.65
CA LYS A 80 16.95 1.11 1.61
C LYS A 80 17.39 0.46 2.92
N ALA A 81 16.46 -0.17 3.62
CA ALA A 81 16.74 -1.07 4.74
C ALA A 81 16.69 -2.52 4.28
N ARG A 82 17.72 -3.30 4.59
CA ARG A 82 17.85 -4.70 4.13
C ARG A 82 17.17 -5.70 5.04
N GLY A 83 16.62 -5.24 6.15
CA GLY A 83 15.86 -6.09 7.04
C GLY A 83 15.11 -5.32 8.11
N PHE A 84 14.71 -6.09 9.10
CA PHE A 84 13.94 -5.66 10.24
C PHE A 84 14.46 -6.35 11.49
N SER A 85 14.62 -5.62 12.59
CA SER A 85 15.21 -6.16 13.81
C SER A 85 14.30 -5.99 15.04
N LEU A 86 14.23 -7.04 15.85
CA LEU A 86 13.64 -7.03 17.18
C LEU A 86 14.75 -7.15 18.22
N HIS A 87 14.79 -6.20 19.14
CA HIS A 87 15.83 -6.07 20.14
C HIS A 87 15.24 -6.04 21.55
N ASP A 88 16.01 -6.52 22.52
CA ASP A 88 15.84 -6.23 23.94
C ASP A 88 17.05 -5.41 24.36
N ARG A 89 16.88 -4.08 24.34
CA ARG A 89 17.99 -3.11 24.47
C ARG A 89 19.12 -3.43 23.48
N ASP A 90 20.30 -3.80 23.96
CA ASP A 90 21.47 -4.12 23.13
C ASP A 90 21.46 -5.56 22.57
N ARG A 91 20.57 -6.43 23.05
CA ARG A 91 20.49 -7.83 22.62
C ARG A 91 19.55 -7.96 21.43
N THR A 92 20.06 -8.42 20.29
CA THR A 92 19.21 -8.82 19.16
C THR A 92 18.43 -10.08 19.53
N LEU A 93 17.10 -9.99 19.47
CA LEU A 93 16.21 -11.13 19.65
C LEU A 93 15.99 -11.86 18.32
N LEU A 94 15.74 -11.09 17.26
CA LEU A 94 15.45 -11.60 15.93
C LEU A 94 15.84 -10.55 14.88
N ARG A 95 16.38 -10.99 13.75
CA ARG A 95 16.53 -10.17 12.55
C ARG A 95 15.97 -10.92 11.35
N ALA A 96 15.06 -10.29 10.63
CA ALA A 96 14.53 -10.79 9.37
C ALA A 96 15.23 -10.06 8.22
N CYS A 97 16.00 -10.79 7.42
CA CYS A 97 16.73 -10.24 6.26
C CYS A 97 15.90 -10.38 4.99
N PHE A 98 15.97 -9.40 4.09
CA PHE A 98 15.18 -9.36 2.87
C PHE A 98 15.97 -9.81 1.62
N ASP A 99 17.28 -10.07 1.75
CA ASP A 99 18.18 -10.37 0.62
C ASP A 99 17.74 -11.57 -0.23
N GLN A 100 17.05 -12.55 0.38
CA GLN A 100 16.58 -13.77 -0.29
C GLN A 100 15.15 -13.67 -0.85
N LEU A 101 14.49 -12.52 -0.70
CA LEU A 101 13.12 -12.36 -1.19
C LEU A 101 13.10 -12.38 -2.73
N ASP A 102 12.14 -13.11 -3.28
CA ASP A 102 11.90 -13.21 -4.72
C ASP A 102 11.19 -11.95 -5.25
N THR A 103 11.96 -10.86 -5.35
CA THR A 103 11.50 -9.53 -5.77
C THR A 103 12.66 -8.68 -6.28
N PRO A 104 12.48 -7.77 -7.25
CA PRO A 104 13.50 -6.79 -7.60
C PRO A 104 13.82 -5.79 -6.46
N HIS A 105 12.99 -5.72 -5.42
CA HIS A 105 13.19 -4.84 -4.26
C HIS A 105 13.39 -5.64 -2.96
N PRO A 106 14.52 -6.35 -2.76
CA PRO A 106 14.79 -7.11 -1.54
C PRO A 106 15.16 -6.19 -0.36
N TYR A 107 14.35 -5.19 -0.08
CA TYR A 107 14.54 -4.16 0.94
C TYR A 107 13.22 -3.46 1.30
N LEU A 108 13.13 -2.96 2.53
CA LEU A 108 12.11 -1.99 2.92
C LEU A 108 12.60 -0.61 2.47
N LEU A 109 11.80 0.13 1.70
CA LEU A 109 12.16 1.50 1.35
C LEU A 109 11.64 2.47 2.41
N LEU A 110 12.55 3.05 3.17
CA LEU A 110 12.28 4.07 4.18
C LEU A 110 12.05 5.41 3.47
N ALA A 111 10.82 5.60 3.02
CA ALA A 111 10.30 6.83 2.43
C ALA A 111 9.06 7.25 3.21
N SER A 112 8.96 8.55 3.47
CA SER A 112 7.81 9.10 4.17
C SER A 112 6.55 8.98 3.29
N GLN A 113 5.38 8.97 3.92
CA GLN A 113 4.10 9.10 3.23
C GLN A 113 4.05 10.37 2.39
N GLN A 114 4.53 11.50 2.93
CA GLN A 114 4.60 12.77 2.19
C GLN A 114 5.42 12.60 0.92
N THR A 115 6.63 12.05 1.02
CA THR A 115 7.49 11.75 -0.14
C THR A 115 6.80 10.82 -1.14
N THR A 116 6.08 9.81 -0.64
CA THR A 116 5.31 8.89 -1.48
C THR A 116 4.18 9.61 -2.24
N GLU A 117 3.40 10.46 -1.55
CA GLU A 117 2.34 11.28 -2.14
C GLU A 117 2.89 12.30 -3.15
N GLU A 118 4.04 12.90 -2.86
CA GLU A 118 4.74 13.82 -3.78
C GLU A 118 5.13 13.12 -5.09
N GLN A 119 5.70 11.91 -5.02
CA GLN A 119 6.05 11.16 -6.23
C GLN A 119 4.80 10.68 -7.01
N LEU A 120 3.74 10.28 -6.30
CA LEU A 120 2.47 9.92 -6.94
C LEU A 120 1.81 11.13 -7.62
N LEU A 121 1.82 12.29 -6.96
CA LEU A 121 1.27 13.54 -7.51
C LEU A 121 2.07 14.00 -8.73
N ALA A 122 3.40 14.02 -8.65
CA ALA A 122 4.25 14.35 -9.78
C ALA A 122 3.96 13.43 -10.97
N ARG A 123 3.80 12.12 -10.72
CA ARG A 123 3.44 11.17 -11.77
C ARG A 123 2.05 11.43 -12.37
N LEU A 124 1.07 11.79 -11.54
CA LEU A 124 -0.27 12.15 -12.02
C LEU A 124 -0.21 13.37 -12.95
N GLU A 125 0.55 14.40 -12.56
CA GLU A 125 0.74 15.63 -13.33
C GLU A 125 1.50 15.38 -14.64
N GLU A 126 2.55 14.52 -14.62
CA GLU A 126 3.25 14.07 -15.83
C GLU A 126 2.31 13.40 -16.86
N LEU A 127 1.32 12.65 -16.36
CA LEU A 127 0.28 12.03 -17.18
C LEU A 127 -0.85 13.01 -17.56
N GLY A 128 -0.74 14.28 -17.20
CA GLY A 128 -1.73 15.32 -17.47
C GLY A 128 -3.00 15.20 -16.63
N GLY A 129 -2.95 14.52 -15.49
CA GLY A 129 -4.01 14.52 -14.48
C GLY A 129 -3.79 15.62 -13.44
N THR A 130 -4.85 15.97 -12.71
CA THR A 130 -4.81 17.01 -11.67
C THR A 130 -5.60 16.59 -10.43
N VAL A 131 -5.39 17.31 -9.33
CA VAL A 131 -6.19 17.17 -8.11
C VAL A 131 -7.02 18.43 -7.92
N HIS A 132 -8.34 18.30 -7.85
CA HIS A 132 -9.22 19.39 -7.43
C HIS A 132 -9.15 19.54 -5.91
N ARG A 133 -8.17 20.33 -5.45
CA ARG A 133 -7.94 20.65 -4.04
C ARG A 133 -9.05 21.53 -3.48
N GLN A 134 -9.21 21.50 -2.16
CA GLN A 134 -10.25 22.23 -1.42
C GLN A 134 -11.69 21.94 -1.91
N HIS A 135 -11.90 20.78 -2.51
CA HIS A 135 -13.22 20.28 -2.91
C HIS A 135 -13.67 19.21 -1.92
N ARG A 136 -14.76 19.48 -1.20
CA ARG A 136 -15.27 18.60 -0.14
C ARG A 136 -16.55 17.91 -0.58
N LEU A 137 -16.55 16.58 -0.58
CA LEU A 137 -17.78 15.80 -0.68
C LEU A 137 -18.67 16.06 0.55
N LEU A 138 -19.92 16.45 0.30
CA LEU A 138 -20.95 16.67 1.32
C LEU A 138 -21.88 15.47 1.45
N GLY A 139 -22.16 14.78 0.35
CA GLY A 139 -23.07 13.64 0.32
C GLY A 139 -23.16 13.01 -1.06
N ILE A 140 -23.84 11.87 -1.13
CA ILE A 140 -24.09 11.13 -2.36
C ILE A 140 -25.58 10.76 -2.42
N THR A 141 -26.15 10.73 -3.61
CA THR A 141 -27.51 10.24 -3.87
C THR A 141 -27.49 9.26 -5.04
N PRO A 142 -28.36 8.25 -5.07
CA PRO A 142 -28.46 7.35 -6.21
C PRO A 142 -28.75 8.10 -7.51
N ASP A 143 -28.09 7.72 -8.59
CA ASP A 143 -28.33 8.27 -9.93
C ASP A 143 -28.15 7.16 -10.97
N HIS A 144 -29.12 6.25 -11.05
CA HIS A 144 -28.95 4.98 -11.73
C HIS A 144 -28.67 5.20 -13.23
N PRO A 145 -27.59 4.61 -13.80
CA PRO A 145 -26.82 3.48 -13.28
C PRO A 145 -25.53 3.81 -12.50
N GLY A 146 -25.34 5.05 -12.07
CA GLY A 146 -24.24 5.54 -11.23
C GLY A 146 -24.69 6.22 -9.94
N VAL A 147 -23.99 7.29 -9.57
CA VAL A 147 -24.16 8.04 -8.33
C VAL A 147 -23.96 9.54 -8.57
N MET A 148 -24.81 10.35 -7.96
CA MET A 148 -24.65 11.81 -7.95
C MET A 148 -23.95 12.23 -6.65
N ALA A 149 -22.82 12.93 -6.78
CA ALA A 149 -22.05 13.46 -5.68
C ALA A 149 -22.32 14.96 -5.50
N THR A 150 -22.55 15.39 -4.26
CA THR A 150 -22.67 16.80 -3.90
C THR A 150 -21.33 17.29 -3.36
N VAL A 151 -20.69 18.24 -4.06
CA VAL A 151 -19.33 18.71 -3.77
C VAL A 151 -19.33 20.21 -3.52
N ALA A 152 -18.80 20.64 -2.37
CA ALA A 152 -18.53 22.04 -2.09
C ALA A 152 -17.14 22.43 -2.62
N GLY A 153 -17.07 23.47 -3.46
CA GLY A 153 -15.82 24.05 -3.96
C GLY A 153 -15.24 25.12 -3.04
N PRO A 154 -14.00 25.57 -3.31
CA PRO A 154 -13.33 26.63 -2.54
C PRO A 154 -14.00 28.01 -2.68
N ASP A 155 -14.82 28.19 -3.72
CA ASP A 155 -15.62 29.39 -3.98
C ASP A 155 -16.94 29.42 -3.18
N GLY A 156 -17.19 28.40 -2.35
CA GLY A 156 -18.43 28.25 -1.59
C GLY A 156 -19.60 27.73 -2.42
N VAL A 157 -19.40 27.46 -3.72
CA VAL A 157 -20.44 26.95 -4.61
C VAL A 157 -20.53 25.43 -4.46
N VAL A 158 -21.75 24.94 -4.26
CA VAL A 158 -22.06 23.51 -4.24
C VAL A 158 -22.40 23.06 -5.65
N ARG A 159 -21.73 22.00 -6.10
CA ARG A 159 -21.86 21.41 -7.44
C ARG A 159 -22.33 19.96 -7.32
N ALA A 160 -23.13 19.55 -8.28
CA ALA A 160 -23.51 18.15 -8.46
C ALA A 160 -22.61 17.53 -9.53
N VAL A 161 -22.04 16.36 -9.24
CA VAL A 161 -21.19 15.59 -10.16
C VAL A 161 -21.78 14.21 -10.33
N SER A 162 -22.23 13.88 -11.53
CA SER A 162 -22.68 12.52 -11.86
C SER A 162 -21.47 11.65 -12.17
N ALA A 163 -21.34 10.52 -11.50
CA ALA A 163 -20.27 9.57 -11.73
C ALA A 163 -20.82 8.16 -11.96
N ARG A 164 -20.25 7.40 -12.90
CA ARG A 164 -20.62 5.98 -13.04
C ARG A 164 -20.18 5.17 -11.82
N TYR A 165 -18.98 5.45 -11.30
CA TYR A 165 -18.50 4.92 -10.03
C TYR A 165 -17.95 6.03 -9.15
N LEU A 166 -18.06 5.85 -7.84
CA LEU A 166 -17.43 6.71 -6.84
C LEU A 166 -16.54 5.87 -5.93
N VAL A 167 -15.28 6.27 -5.79
CA VAL A 167 -14.31 5.57 -4.94
C VAL A 167 -13.92 6.47 -3.76
N GLY A 168 -14.28 6.04 -2.56
CA GLY A 168 -13.90 6.67 -1.31
C GLY A 168 -12.47 6.31 -0.91
N CYS A 169 -11.59 7.29 -0.96
CA CYS A 169 -10.20 7.26 -0.51
C CYS A 169 -9.97 8.32 0.60
N ASP A 170 -11.05 8.74 1.28
CA ASP A 170 -11.16 9.92 2.14
C ASP A 170 -10.87 9.65 3.63
N GLY A 171 -10.23 8.51 3.91
CA GLY A 171 -9.61 8.21 5.20
C GLY A 171 -10.54 7.68 6.28
N LEU A 172 -10.02 7.63 7.52
CA LEU A 172 -10.70 7.03 8.69
C LEU A 172 -12.15 7.53 8.88
N HIS A 173 -12.41 8.82 8.66
CA HIS A 173 -13.72 9.44 8.81
C HIS A 173 -14.48 9.58 7.49
N SER A 174 -14.30 8.62 6.58
CA SER A 174 -14.87 8.61 5.24
C SER A 174 -16.34 9.04 5.20
N THR A 175 -16.60 10.14 4.51
CA THR A 175 -17.94 10.61 4.14
C THR A 175 -18.56 9.61 3.19
N VAL A 176 -17.79 9.06 2.26
CA VAL A 176 -18.25 8.08 1.26
C VAL A 176 -18.80 6.82 1.94
N ARG A 177 -18.03 6.20 2.83
CA ARG A 177 -18.44 5.01 3.57
C ARG A 177 -19.72 5.26 4.36
N THR A 178 -19.78 6.39 5.06
CA THR A 178 -20.94 6.78 5.87
C THR A 178 -22.18 6.98 5.00
N ALA A 179 -22.06 7.70 3.90
CA ALA A 179 -23.17 8.00 3.00
C ALA A 179 -23.64 6.77 2.20
N ALA A 180 -22.76 5.79 1.98
CA ALA A 180 -23.11 4.49 1.40
C ALA A 180 -23.76 3.52 2.40
N GLY A 181 -23.87 3.89 3.68
CA GLY A 181 -24.43 3.02 4.72
C GLY A 181 -23.58 1.79 5.05
N ILE A 182 -22.28 1.82 4.73
CA ILE A 182 -21.38 0.68 4.97
C ILE A 182 -20.89 0.73 6.42
N ALA A 183 -21.15 -0.34 7.18
CA ALA A 183 -20.71 -0.44 8.56
C ALA A 183 -19.17 -0.52 8.66
N PHE A 184 -18.63 -0.01 9.78
CA PHE A 184 -17.19 -0.01 10.03
C PHE A 184 -16.85 -0.68 11.38
N PRO A 185 -17.10 -1.99 11.50
CA PRO A 185 -16.86 -2.74 12.72
C PRO A 185 -15.37 -2.82 13.07
N GLY A 186 -15.09 -2.99 14.36
CA GLY A 186 -13.75 -3.15 14.90
C GLY A 186 -13.61 -2.55 16.29
N THR A 187 -12.42 -2.64 16.87
CA THR A 187 -12.14 -2.14 18.20
C THR A 187 -11.70 -0.68 18.15
N ALA A 188 -12.45 0.19 18.83
CA ALA A 188 -12.05 1.56 19.10
C ALA A 188 -11.01 1.62 20.24
N ARG A 189 -10.08 0.66 20.35
CA ARG A 189 -8.99 0.76 21.33
C ARG A 189 -8.14 1.95 20.92
N GLU A 190 -8.39 3.09 21.54
CA GLU A 190 -7.61 4.30 21.34
C GLU A 190 -6.23 4.12 21.97
N GLN A 191 -5.35 3.47 21.24
CA GLN A 191 -3.94 3.47 21.59
C GLN A 191 -3.34 4.76 21.03
N LEU A 192 -2.79 5.57 21.93
CA LEU A 192 -2.06 6.76 21.57
C LEU A 192 -0.59 6.39 21.38
N PHE A 193 0.02 6.91 20.33
CA PHE A 193 1.45 6.78 20.10
C PHE A 193 2.08 8.17 20.00
N ALA A 194 3.25 8.32 20.60
CA ALA A 194 4.13 9.45 20.38
C ALA A 194 5.02 9.15 19.17
N LEU A 195 5.15 10.12 18.27
CA LEU A 195 6.03 10.08 17.11
C LEU A 195 6.94 11.30 17.15
N ALA A 196 8.24 11.08 16.94
CA ALA A 196 9.22 12.15 16.82
C ALA A 196 10.21 11.85 15.71
N ASP A 197 10.44 12.83 14.83
CA ASP A 197 11.56 12.83 13.90
C ASP A 197 12.68 13.65 14.51
N VAL A 198 13.83 13.03 14.72
CA VAL A 198 14.95 13.63 15.43
C VAL A 198 16.26 13.47 14.68
N ARG A 199 17.19 14.37 14.98
CA ARG A 199 18.61 14.16 14.68
C ARG A 199 19.28 13.61 15.93
N LEU A 200 20.07 12.56 15.73
CA LEU A 200 20.87 11.96 16.80
C LEU A 200 22.32 12.43 16.63
N THR A 201 23.02 12.58 17.76
CA THR A 201 24.44 12.93 17.78
C THR A 201 25.27 11.82 17.13
N ALA A 202 26.14 12.19 16.19
CA ALA A 202 26.98 11.26 15.43
C ALA A 202 27.91 10.42 16.32
N GLY A 203 28.22 9.19 15.89
CA GLY A 203 29.20 8.32 16.54
C GLY A 203 28.65 7.38 17.61
N THR A 204 27.33 7.16 17.65
CA THR A 204 26.71 6.15 18.52
C THR A 204 26.34 4.89 17.71
N ARG A 205 26.40 3.70 18.30
CA ARG A 205 25.83 2.47 17.68
C ARG A 205 24.41 2.63 17.15
N THR A 206 23.62 3.49 17.79
CA THR A 206 22.26 3.86 17.39
C THR A 206 22.21 4.53 16.01
N THR A 207 23.19 5.38 15.69
CA THR A 207 23.33 6.01 14.36
C THR A 207 23.89 5.08 13.28
N ALA A 208 24.39 3.89 13.66
CA ALA A 208 24.85 2.86 12.73
C ALA A 208 23.75 1.85 12.36
N CYS A 209 22.53 2.03 12.90
CA CYS A 209 21.41 1.14 12.61
C CYS A 209 20.79 1.51 11.26
N GLU A 210 21.04 0.69 10.23
CA GLU A 210 20.52 0.90 8.88
C GLU A 210 19.10 0.32 8.67
N ASP A 211 18.67 -0.57 9.57
CA ASP A 211 17.38 -1.24 9.53
C ASP A 211 16.42 -0.69 10.60
N PRO A 212 15.11 -0.59 10.34
CA PRO A 212 14.13 -0.32 11.38
C PRO A 212 14.22 -1.36 12.50
N THR A 213 14.28 -0.87 13.73
CA THR A 213 14.48 -1.69 14.92
C THR A 213 13.41 -1.41 15.96
N PHE A 214 12.71 -2.47 16.37
CA PHE A 214 11.81 -2.44 17.51
C PHE A 214 12.55 -2.92 18.75
N PHE A 215 12.66 -2.04 19.74
CA PHE A 215 13.10 -2.39 21.07
C PHE A 215 11.89 -2.81 21.91
N LEU A 216 11.91 -4.07 22.35
CA LEU A 216 10.90 -4.71 23.17
C LEU A 216 11.43 -4.85 24.61
N SER A 217 11.68 -3.70 25.23
CA SER A 217 12.22 -3.62 26.60
C SER A 217 11.14 -3.87 27.66
N GLY A 218 11.55 -4.12 28.90
CA GLY A 218 10.62 -4.17 30.04
C GLY A 218 9.94 -2.82 30.33
N ALA A 219 10.52 -1.70 29.91
CA ALA A 219 9.92 -0.36 30.02
C ALA A 219 8.92 -0.05 28.88
N GLY A 220 8.70 -1.00 27.98
CA GLY A 220 7.78 -0.91 26.85
C GLY A 220 8.48 -0.83 25.50
N MET A 221 7.66 -0.76 24.45
CA MET A 221 8.10 -0.74 23.06
C MET A 221 8.61 0.64 22.62
N LEU A 222 9.67 0.63 21.81
CA LEU A 222 10.16 1.75 21.03
C LEU A 222 10.55 1.26 19.64
N LEU A 223 9.96 1.82 18.58
CA LEU A 223 10.50 1.73 17.23
C LEU A 223 11.48 2.88 17.01
N LEU A 224 12.65 2.54 16.51
CA LEU A 224 13.63 3.46 15.96
C LEU A 224 13.86 3.09 14.48
N SER A 225 13.61 4.02 13.57
CA SER A 225 13.83 3.82 12.13
C SER A 225 14.70 4.94 11.58
N PRO A 226 15.78 4.64 10.84
CA PRO A 226 16.48 5.68 10.10
C PRO A 226 15.57 6.26 9.00
N LEU A 227 15.80 7.52 8.65
CA LEU A 227 15.16 8.25 7.57
C LEU A 227 16.23 8.98 6.75
N ALA A 228 15.84 9.44 5.55
CA ALA A 228 16.72 10.24 4.70
C ALA A 228 17.23 11.51 5.41
N GLY A 229 18.40 12.00 4.99
CA GLY A 229 18.97 13.24 5.52
C GLY A 229 19.46 13.15 6.98
N GLY A 230 19.78 11.95 7.47
CA GLY A 230 20.31 11.71 8.83
C GLY A 230 19.26 11.81 9.95
N LEU A 231 17.97 11.83 9.58
CA LEU A 231 16.87 11.81 10.54
C LEU A 231 16.61 10.40 11.05
N HIS A 232 16.07 10.31 12.26
CA HIS A 232 15.59 9.07 12.85
C HIS A 232 14.17 9.28 13.34
N ARG A 233 13.28 8.35 13.02
CA ARG A 233 11.91 8.34 13.52
C ARG A 233 11.82 7.44 14.73
N LEU A 234 11.24 8.00 15.79
CA LEU A 234 10.85 7.28 16.99
C LEU A 234 9.34 7.12 17.03
N VAL A 235 8.89 5.92 17.38
CA VAL A 235 7.48 5.65 17.67
C VAL A 235 7.38 4.85 18.95
N ALA A 236 6.56 5.31 19.89
CA ALA A 236 6.39 4.66 21.18
C ALA A 236 4.93 4.80 21.65
N PRO A 237 4.35 3.77 22.31
CA PRO A 237 3.07 3.93 22.99
C PRO A 237 3.13 5.08 24.01
N ALA A 238 2.09 5.91 24.01
CA ALA A 238 1.89 7.05 24.88
C ALA A 238 0.60 6.89 25.69
N ALA A 239 0.54 7.54 26.85
CA ALA A 239 -0.64 7.51 27.71
C ALA A 239 -1.79 8.35 27.10
N PRO A 240 -3.06 8.01 27.36
CA PRO A 240 -4.18 8.87 26.97
C PRO A 240 -3.97 10.30 27.47
N GLY A 241 -4.22 11.28 26.60
CA GLY A 241 -4.02 12.71 26.92
C GLY A 241 -2.58 13.23 26.78
N SER A 242 -1.60 12.38 26.42
CA SER A 242 -0.26 12.88 26.12
C SER A 242 -0.26 13.83 24.91
N VAL A 243 0.56 14.88 25.02
CA VAL A 243 0.85 15.81 23.94
C VAL A 243 2.05 15.33 23.12
N ALA A 244 2.36 16.02 22.02
CA ALA A 244 3.56 15.76 21.23
C ALA A 244 4.82 15.75 22.12
N PRO A 245 5.70 14.73 21.99
CA PRO A 245 6.86 14.61 22.86
C PRO A 245 7.85 15.77 22.65
N CYS A 246 8.37 16.32 23.74
CA CYS A 246 9.49 17.27 23.67
C CYS A 246 10.83 16.53 23.63
N ALA A 247 11.95 17.25 23.46
CA ALA A 247 13.28 16.63 23.39
C ALA A 247 13.60 15.75 24.61
N ALA A 248 13.25 16.20 25.82
CA ALA A 248 13.46 15.44 27.04
C ALA A 248 12.63 14.13 27.09
N ASP A 249 11.41 14.14 26.54
CA ASP A 249 10.58 12.93 26.43
C ASP A 249 11.22 11.91 25.48
N VAL A 250 11.77 12.38 24.36
CA VAL A 250 12.45 11.52 23.38
C VAL A 250 13.72 10.91 23.99
N GLU A 251 14.55 11.71 24.66
CA GLU A 251 15.76 11.23 25.33
C GLU A 251 15.43 10.19 26.41
N ARG A 252 14.37 10.42 27.19
CA ARG A 252 13.89 9.46 28.19
C ARG A 252 13.43 8.16 27.53
N LEU A 253 12.64 8.21 26.46
CA LEU A 253 12.23 7.02 25.71
C LEU A 253 13.43 6.23 25.17
N LEU A 254 14.42 6.91 24.59
CA LEU A 254 15.66 6.27 24.12
C LEU A 254 16.44 5.61 25.25
N SER A 255 16.58 6.29 26.39
CA SER A 255 17.31 5.77 27.55
C SER A 255 16.61 4.57 28.20
N GLU A 256 15.29 4.67 28.40
CA GLU A 256 14.50 3.65 29.08
C GLU A 256 14.25 2.42 28.19
N ARG A 257 14.02 2.63 26.89
CA ARG A 257 13.54 1.56 25.97
C ARG A 257 14.54 1.16 24.90
N GLY A 258 15.39 2.08 24.47
CA GLY A 258 16.38 1.88 23.40
C GLY A 258 17.66 1.15 23.86
N PRO A 259 18.77 1.31 23.09
CA PRO A 259 20.07 0.73 23.43
C PRO A 259 20.57 1.22 24.79
N ALA A 260 21.18 0.35 25.60
CA ALA A 260 21.76 0.73 26.89
C ALA A 260 23.22 1.20 26.74
N ARG A 261 23.95 0.59 25.80
CA ARG A 261 25.33 0.98 25.50
C ARG A 261 25.30 2.17 24.54
N GLU A 262 26.11 3.19 24.82
CA GLU A 262 26.24 4.39 23.97
C GLU A 262 24.89 5.08 23.70
N ALA A 263 24.17 5.42 24.78
CA ALA A 263 22.87 6.07 24.70
C ALA A 263 22.89 7.25 23.71
N ALA A 264 22.01 7.18 22.71
CA ALA A 264 21.89 8.22 21.70
C ALA A 264 21.45 9.53 22.35
N ARG A 265 22.14 10.61 22.03
CA ARG A 265 21.76 11.97 22.43
C ARG A 265 21.00 12.64 21.30
N VAL A 266 19.84 13.20 21.60
CA VAL A 266 19.03 13.94 20.64
C VAL A 266 19.66 15.31 20.46
N SER A 267 20.11 15.62 19.24
CA SER A 267 20.63 16.96 18.93
C SER A 267 19.50 17.93 18.57
N GLU A 268 18.43 17.43 17.95
CA GLU A 268 17.30 18.24 17.48
C GLU A 268 16.03 17.38 17.37
N VAL A 269 14.89 17.93 17.77
CA VAL A 269 13.56 17.38 17.42
C VAL A 269 13.00 18.22 16.28
N VAL A 270 12.95 17.62 15.08
CA VAL A 270 12.53 18.31 13.85
C VAL A 270 11.01 18.36 13.75
N ALA A 271 10.34 17.27 14.13
CA ALA A 271 8.88 17.19 14.18
C ALA A 271 8.45 16.24 15.29
N ALA A 272 7.35 16.55 15.96
CA ALA A 272 6.77 15.70 16.98
C ALA A 272 5.25 15.75 16.91
N SER A 273 4.60 14.61 17.11
CA SER A 273 3.14 14.51 17.14
C SER A 273 2.68 13.35 18.01
N THR A 274 1.40 13.36 18.38
CA THR A 274 0.71 12.18 18.88
C THR A 274 -0.39 11.78 17.92
N TYR A 275 -0.65 10.49 17.80
CA TYR A 275 -1.74 10.00 16.97
C TYR A 275 -2.47 8.86 17.65
N ARG A 276 -3.78 8.80 17.38
CA ARG A 276 -4.66 7.72 17.82
C ARG A 276 -4.76 6.67 16.72
N VAL A 277 -4.77 5.43 17.15
CA VAL A 277 -4.94 4.28 16.27
C VAL A 277 -6.35 3.71 16.46
N GLN A 278 -6.96 3.29 15.35
CA GLN A 278 -8.16 2.46 15.36
C GLN A 278 -7.92 1.24 14.48
N GLU A 279 -8.49 0.11 14.89
CA GLU A 279 -8.42 -1.15 14.16
C GLU A 279 -9.82 -1.51 13.69
N ARG A 280 -10.09 -1.24 12.41
CA ARG A 280 -11.42 -1.38 11.81
C ARG A 280 -11.32 -1.81 10.37
N VAL A 281 -12.28 -2.60 9.92
CA VAL A 281 -12.44 -3.00 8.51
C VAL A 281 -13.90 -2.80 8.13
N ALA A 282 -14.14 -2.18 6.98
CA ALA A 282 -15.47 -1.97 6.44
C ALA A 282 -16.10 -3.33 6.11
N GLU A 283 -17.37 -3.49 6.47
CA GLU A 283 -18.10 -4.75 6.26
C GLU A 283 -18.13 -5.15 4.77
N SER A 284 -18.25 -4.14 3.90
CA SER A 284 -18.10 -4.30 2.46
C SER A 284 -17.18 -3.23 1.89
N PHE A 285 -16.45 -3.58 0.84
CA PHE A 285 -15.63 -2.63 0.08
C PHE A 285 -16.39 -2.04 -1.12
N ARG A 286 -17.62 -2.51 -1.35
CA ARG A 286 -18.49 -2.10 -2.46
C ARG A 286 -19.97 -2.07 -2.04
N ALA A 287 -20.68 -1.03 -2.46
CA ALA A 287 -22.13 -0.93 -2.40
C ALA A 287 -22.63 -0.34 -3.75
N GLY A 288 -22.98 -1.22 -4.69
CA GLY A 288 -23.36 -0.82 -6.05
C GLY A 288 -22.25 -0.02 -6.76
N PRO A 289 -22.50 1.24 -7.17
CA PRO A 289 -21.49 2.08 -7.83
C PRO A 289 -20.47 2.71 -6.86
N VAL A 290 -20.62 2.52 -5.55
CA VAL A 290 -19.73 3.08 -4.53
C VAL A 290 -18.71 2.03 -4.08
N LEU A 291 -17.43 2.37 -4.11
CA LEU A 291 -16.34 1.52 -3.61
C LEU A 291 -15.49 2.27 -2.57
N LEU A 292 -14.75 1.54 -1.75
CA LEU A 292 -13.86 2.11 -0.71
C LEU A 292 -12.45 1.53 -0.85
N ALA A 293 -11.42 2.36 -0.71
CA ALA A 293 -10.02 1.93 -0.71
C ALA A 293 -9.19 2.63 0.38
N GLY A 294 -8.13 1.96 0.85
CA GLY A 294 -7.26 2.49 1.90
C GLY A 294 -7.98 2.73 3.23
N ASP A 295 -7.63 3.81 3.93
CA ASP A 295 -8.16 4.15 5.26
C ASP A 295 -9.69 4.33 5.31
N ALA A 296 -10.35 4.55 4.16
CA ALA A 296 -11.80 4.56 4.07
C ALA A 296 -12.40 3.15 4.22
N ALA A 297 -11.66 2.12 3.80
CA ALA A 297 -12.05 0.72 3.84
C ALA A 297 -11.48 -0.03 5.06
N HIS A 298 -10.26 0.28 5.51
CA HIS A 298 -9.63 -0.39 6.65
C HIS A 298 -8.59 0.49 7.33
N THR A 299 -8.49 0.38 8.65
CA THR A 299 -7.48 1.08 9.46
C THR A 299 -6.90 0.11 10.47
N HIS A 300 -5.63 0.29 10.80
CA HIS A 300 -4.91 -0.63 11.69
C HIS A 300 -3.76 0.07 12.42
N SER A 301 -3.14 -0.66 13.34
CA SER A 301 -1.97 -0.19 14.07
C SER A 301 -0.78 0.12 13.14
N PRO A 302 -0.14 1.30 13.28
CA PRO A 302 1.04 1.67 12.53
C PRO A 302 2.30 0.93 13.00
N ALA A 303 2.20 0.14 14.08
CA ALA A 303 3.29 -0.75 14.50
C ALA A 303 3.77 -1.68 13.37
N GLY A 304 2.94 -1.95 12.34
CA GLY A 304 3.37 -2.68 11.14
C GLY A 304 3.79 -1.81 9.94
N GLY A 305 3.48 -0.50 9.92
CA GLY A 305 3.74 0.37 8.77
C GLY A 305 2.99 -0.01 7.47
N GLN A 306 1.91 -0.81 7.56
CA GLN A 306 1.33 -1.49 6.40
C GLN A 306 0.12 -0.77 5.75
N GLY A 307 -0.35 0.35 6.31
CA GLY A 307 -1.66 0.94 5.92
C GLY A 307 -1.63 1.61 4.57
N MET A 308 -0.66 2.50 4.39
CA MET A 308 -0.36 3.10 3.10
C MET A 308 -0.09 2.05 2.01
N ASN A 309 0.71 1.03 2.34
CA ASN A 309 1.05 -0.07 1.43
C ASN A 309 -0.20 -0.81 0.94
N THR A 310 -1.08 -1.18 1.88
CA THR A 310 -2.30 -1.91 1.57
C THR A 310 -3.28 -1.06 0.78
N GLY A 311 -3.42 0.23 1.11
CA GLY A 311 -4.26 1.17 0.34
C GLY A 311 -3.76 1.40 -1.09
N ILE A 312 -2.45 1.48 -1.32
CA ILE A 312 -1.88 1.55 -2.68
C ILE A 312 -2.16 0.24 -3.44
N GLN A 313 -2.04 -0.91 -2.79
CA GLN A 313 -2.36 -2.21 -3.41
C GLN A 313 -3.86 -2.37 -3.69
N ASP A 314 -4.73 -1.79 -2.86
CA ASP A 314 -6.16 -1.73 -3.15
C ASP A 314 -6.44 -0.97 -4.43
N ALA A 315 -5.80 0.19 -4.61
CA ALA A 315 -5.87 0.96 -5.84
C ALA A 315 -5.40 0.15 -7.05
N GLY A 316 -4.28 -0.59 -6.91
CA GLY A 316 -3.78 -1.46 -7.97
C GLY A 316 -4.69 -2.62 -8.33
N ASN A 317 -5.37 -3.20 -7.35
CA ASN A 317 -6.36 -4.22 -7.60
C ASN A 317 -7.62 -3.70 -8.27
N LEU A 318 -8.04 -2.48 -7.92
CA LEU A 318 -9.29 -1.87 -8.39
C LEU A 318 -9.17 -1.22 -9.77
N ALA A 319 -8.05 -0.55 -10.08
CA ALA A 319 -7.92 0.29 -11.27
C ALA A 319 -8.18 -0.47 -12.58
N TRP A 320 -7.57 -1.64 -12.77
CA TRP A 320 -7.75 -2.42 -14.00
C TRP A 320 -9.15 -3.02 -14.11
N LYS A 321 -9.80 -3.33 -12.98
CA LYS A 321 -11.18 -3.84 -12.96
C LYS A 321 -12.17 -2.75 -13.37
N LEU A 322 -11.98 -1.53 -12.87
CA LEU A 322 -12.75 -0.37 -13.29
C LEU A 322 -12.57 -0.11 -14.78
N GLN A 323 -11.33 -0.14 -15.29
CA GLN A 323 -11.08 0.02 -16.72
C GLN A 323 -11.78 -1.06 -17.55
N ALA A 324 -11.65 -2.33 -17.19
CA ALA A 324 -12.28 -3.43 -17.93
C ALA A 324 -13.81 -3.29 -17.96
N VAL A 325 -14.44 -2.93 -16.83
CA VAL A 325 -15.91 -2.73 -16.79
C VAL A 325 -16.35 -1.49 -17.57
N LEU A 326 -15.65 -0.37 -17.42
CA LEU A 326 -16.01 0.89 -18.10
C LEU A 326 -15.84 0.82 -19.61
N ASN A 327 -14.88 0.02 -20.09
CA ASN A 327 -14.66 -0.20 -21.51
C ASN A 327 -15.57 -1.30 -22.10
N GLY A 328 -16.50 -1.86 -21.32
CA GLY A 328 -17.40 -2.94 -21.75
C GLY A 328 -16.71 -4.29 -21.94
N MET A 329 -15.45 -4.40 -21.50
CA MET A 329 -14.64 -5.60 -21.64
C MET A 329 -15.01 -6.66 -20.59
N ALA A 330 -15.48 -6.24 -19.41
CA ALA A 330 -15.91 -7.14 -18.34
C ALA A 330 -17.31 -6.77 -17.84
N PRO A 331 -18.10 -7.75 -17.33
CA PRO A 331 -19.34 -7.45 -16.63
C PRO A 331 -19.07 -6.72 -15.31
N ASP A 332 -20.04 -5.94 -14.85
CA ASP A 332 -19.99 -5.22 -13.57
C ASP A 332 -19.63 -6.13 -12.37
N ALA A 333 -20.04 -7.40 -12.42
CA ALA A 333 -19.72 -8.43 -11.41
C ALA A 333 -18.21 -8.65 -11.21
N LEU A 334 -17.35 -8.26 -12.15
CA LEU A 334 -15.90 -8.27 -11.94
C LEU A 334 -15.51 -7.39 -10.74
N LEU A 335 -16.18 -6.26 -10.52
CA LEU A 335 -15.90 -5.38 -9.38
C LEU A 335 -16.23 -6.03 -8.03
N ASP A 336 -17.07 -7.06 -7.98
CA ASP A 336 -17.30 -7.82 -6.73
C ASP A 336 -16.08 -8.65 -6.32
N SER A 337 -15.20 -8.99 -7.28
CA SER A 337 -13.91 -9.59 -6.96
C SER A 337 -13.00 -8.66 -6.16
N TYR A 338 -13.17 -7.32 -6.25
CA TYR A 338 -12.38 -6.39 -5.45
C TYR A 338 -12.57 -6.63 -3.95
N HIS A 339 -13.83 -6.73 -3.51
CA HIS A 339 -14.13 -7.08 -2.13
C HIS A 339 -13.61 -8.49 -1.80
N ARG A 340 -13.93 -9.51 -2.62
CA ARG A 340 -13.51 -10.91 -2.37
C ARG A 340 -11.99 -11.06 -2.22
N GLU A 341 -11.21 -10.28 -2.96
CA GLU A 341 -9.74 -10.35 -2.94
C GLU A 341 -9.12 -9.49 -1.83
N ARG A 342 -9.58 -8.24 -1.66
CA ARG A 342 -8.91 -7.25 -0.79
C ARG A 342 -9.43 -7.23 0.65
N HIS A 343 -10.69 -7.58 0.87
CA HIS A 343 -11.25 -7.60 2.22
C HIS A 343 -10.59 -8.66 3.12
N PRO A 344 -10.35 -9.92 2.68
CA PRO A 344 -9.62 -10.91 3.48
C PRO A 344 -8.18 -10.47 3.80
N VAL A 345 -7.50 -9.81 2.84
CA VAL A 345 -6.16 -9.26 3.04
C VAL A 345 -6.16 -8.20 4.14
N ALA A 346 -7.08 -7.23 4.08
CA ALA A 346 -7.22 -6.20 5.11
C ALA A 346 -7.52 -6.79 6.49
N ARG A 347 -8.40 -7.80 6.57
CA ARG A 347 -8.71 -8.50 7.84
C ARG A 347 -7.51 -9.24 8.41
N ALA A 348 -6.79 -9.98 7.57
CA ALA A 348 -5.59 -10.71 7.99
C ALA A 348 -4.50 -9.75 8.50
N LEU A 349 -4.34 -8.61 7.81
CA LEU A 349 -3.40 -7.55 8.17
C LEU A 349 -3.73 -6.91 9.52
N VAL A 350 -4.99 -6.51 9.71
CA VAL A 350 -5.47 -5.93 10.98
C VAL A 350 -5.26 -6.95 12.12
N SER A 351 -5.63 -8.22 11.90
CA SER A 351 -5.42 -9.26 12.91
C SER A 351 -3.94 -9.51 13.22
N PHE A 352 -3.06 -9.49 12.22
CA PHE A 352 -1.63 -9.69 12.39
C PHE A 352 -1.00 -8.53 13.16
N THR A 353 -1.28 -7.30 12.74
CA THR A 353 -0.74 -6.09 13.38
C THR A 353 -1.26 -5.89 14.81
N ALA A 354 -2.53 -6.23 15.08
CA ALA A 354 -3.10 -6.20 16.44
C ALA A 354 -2.37 -7.17 17.38
N ARG A 355 -2.14 -8.42 16.95
CA ARG A 355 -1.40 -9.43 17.74
C ARG A 355 0.04 -9.02 17.97
N PHE A 356 0.70 -8.46 16.95
CA PHE A 356 2.05 -7.93 17.09
C PHE A 356 2.09 -6.77 18.09
N ALA A 357 1.16 -5.82 17.99
CA ALA A 357 1.08 -4.69 18.92
C ALA A 357 0.81 -5.15 20.36
N GLU A 358 -0.11 -6.10 20.58
CA GLU A 358 -0.39 -6.69 21.89
C GLU A 358 0.85 -7.35 22.49
N ALA A 359 1.56 -8.19 21.72
CA ALA A 359 2.80 -8.81 22.17
C ALA A 359 3.93 -7.79 22.41
N ALA A 360 4.06 -6.78 21.56
CA ALA A 360 5.10 -5.77 21.66
C ALA A 360 4.89 -4.83 22.86
N THR A 361 3.63 -4.58 23.24
CA THR A 361 3.27 -3.63 24.30
C THR A 361 3.05 -4.25 25.68
N LEU A 362 3.38 -5.54 25.84
CA LEU A 362 3.47 -6.18 27.16
C LEU A 362 4.40 -5.40 28.09
N THR A 363 3.97 -5.21 29.34
CA THR A 363 4.70 -4.49 30.40
C THR A 363 5.02 -5.37 31.61
N ASP A 364 4.32 -6.50 31.77
CA ASP A 364 4.63 -7.47 32.83
C ASP A 364 6.04 -8.06 32.62
N PRO A 365 6.93 -8.00 33.64
CA PRO A 365 8.31 -8.45 33.50
C PRO A 365 8.44 -9.93 33.09
N THR A 366 7.60 -10.81 33.64
CA THR A 366 7.65 -12.25 33.36
C THR A 366 7.15 -12.52 31.94
N ALA A 367 6.06 -11.89 31.52
CA ALA A 367 5.56 -11.98 30.15
C ALA A 367 6.57 -11.43 29.13
N CYS A 368 7.26 -10.33 29.43
CA CYS A 368 8.34 -9.78 28.60
C CYS A 368 9.50 -10.76 28.45
N GLN A 369 9.95 -11.39 29.54
CA GLN A 369 11.02 -12.39 29.50
C GLN A 369 10.63 -13.61 28.65
N LEU A 370 9.41 -14.13 28.85
CA LEU A 370 8.89 -15.25 28.07
C LEU A 370 8.80 -14.89 26.58
N ARG A 371 8.21 -13.74 26.23
CA ARG A 371 8.15 -13.22 24.86
C ARG A 371 9.55 -13.16 24.24
N ASN A 372 10.50 -12.54 24.94
CA ASN A 372 11.86 -12.33 24.42
C ASN A 372 12.57 -13.68 24.22
N ALA A 373 12.39 -14.64 25.13
CA ALA A 373 12.93 -15.99 24.97
C ALA A 373 12.32 -16.73 23.77
N LEU A 374 11.00 -16.63 23.57
CA LEU A 374 10.30 -17.22 22.42
C LEU A 374 10.77 -16.59 21.10
N LEU A 375 10.93 -15.27 21.03
CA LEU A 375 11.44 -14.59 19.84
C LEU A 375 12.87 -15.02 19.49
N SER A 376 13.75 -15.15 20.49
CA SER A 376 15.11 -15.64 20.28
C SER A 376 15.15 -17.11 19.85
N ALA A 377 14.31 -17.97 20.41
CA ALA A 377 14.21 -19.36 19.97
C ALA A 377 13.67 -19.47 18.54
N ALA A 378 12.68 -18.65 18.20
CA ALA A 378 12.10 -18.59 16.86
C ALA A 378 13.14 -18.14 15.81
N ALA A 379 14.04 -17.23 16.16
CA ALA A 379 15.13 -16.80 15.28
C ALA A 379 16.11 -17.93 14.92
N GLY A 380 16.26 -18.96 15.77
CA GLY A 380 17.11 -20.12 15.51
C GLY A 380 16.44 -21.24 14.71
N THR A 381 15.14 -21.12 14.43
CA THR A 381 14.38 -22.15 13.71
C THR A 381 14.44 -21.88 12.20
N PRO A 382 14.91 -22.84 11.37
CA PRO A 382 15.00 -22.66 9.93
C PRO A 382 13.67 -22.20 9.31
N GLY A 383 13.72 -21.19 8.45
CA GLY A 383 12.57 -20.67 7.69
C GLY A 383 11.67 -19.68 8.44
N ILE A 384 11.77 -19.53 9.76
CA ILE A 384 10.91 -18.57 10.49
C ILE A 384 11.25 -17.12 10.12
N THR A 385 12.53 -16.75 10.09
CA THR A 385 12.96 -15.39 9.74
C THR A 385 12.59 -15.04 8.29
N ASP A 386 12.65 -16.02 7.39
CA ASP A 386 12.28 -15.87 5.98
C ASP A 386 10.77 -15.70 5.83
N TRP A 387 9.99 -16.48 6.61
CA TRP A 387 8.53 -16.32 6.69
C TRP A 387 8.14 -14.95 7.22
N ILE A 388 8.79 -14.46 8.29
CA ILE A 388 8.57 -13.09 8.81
C ILE A 388 8.91 -12.05 7.75
N ALA A 389 10.05 -12.21 7.06
CA ALA A 389 10.46 -11.31 5.98
C ALA A 389 9.42 -11.26 4.87
N ALA A 390 8.92 -12.40 4.40
CA ALA A 390 7.90 -12.48 3.36
C ALA A 390 6.58 -11.81 3.79
N LYS A 391 6.14 -12.05 5.04
CA LYS A 391 4.95 -11.43 5.64
C LYS A 391 5.06 -9.91 5.75
N LEU A 392 6.20 -9.40 6.23
CA LEU A 392 6.46 -7.96 6.31
C LEU A 392 6.58 -7.32 4.92
N ALA A 393 7.10 -8.07 3.95
CA ALA A 393 7.24 -7.63 2.57
C ALA A 393 5.93 -7.69 1.76
N GLN A 394 4.88 -8.31 2.31
CA GLN A 394 3.58 -8.55 1.67
C GLN A 394 3.65 -9.34 0.35
N LEU A 395 4.72 -10.12 0.15
CA LEU A 395 4.92 -10.91 -1.07
C LEU A 395 4.13 -12.22 -1.05
N ASP A 396 3.63 -12.62 0.11
CA ASP A 396 2.86 -13.83 0.34
C ASP A 396 1.34 -13.64 0.23
N ILE A 397 0.89 -12.41 -0.09
CA ILE A 397 -0.52 -12.13 -0.37
C ILE A 397 -0.95 -12.95 -1.59
N GLY A 398 -1.98 -13.78 -1.41
CA GLY A 398 -2.66 -14.51 -2.47
C GLY A 398 -4.18 -14.32 -2.40
N TYR A 399 -4.84 -14.53 -3.52
CA TYR A 399 -6.29 -14.42 -3.71
C TYR A 399 -6.94 -15.80 -3.91
N THR A 400 -6.34 -16.85 -3.35
CA THR A 400 -6.77 -18.23 -3.50
C THR A 400 -6.62 -18.99 -2.20
N ASP A 401 -7.62 -19.82 -1.90
CA ASP A 401 -7.62 -20.75 -0.77
C ASP A 401 -7.19 -22.17 -1.20
N GLN A 402 -6.84 -22.36 -2.48
CA GLN A 402 -6.38 -23.66 -2.97
C GLN A 402 -5.06 -24.05 -2.32
N PRO A 403 -4.87 -25.32 -1.91
CA PRO A 403 -3.64 -25.78 -1.27
C PRO A 403 -2.44 -25.65 -2.22
N ASP A 404 -1.26 -25.39 -1.65
CA ASP A 404 -0.02 -25.37 -2.43
C ASP A 404 0.47 -26.79 -2.69
N LEU A 405 0.35 -27.24 -3.93
CA LEU A 405 0.82 -28.55 -4.39
C LEU A 405 2.06 -28.43 -5.29
N GLY A 406 2.75 -27.27 -5.27
CA GLY A 406 3.94 -27.03 -6.10
C GLY A 406 3.64 -26.65 -7.55
N ALA A 407 2.39 -26.31 -7.88
CA ALA A 407 1.97 -25.85 -9.21
C ALA A 407 1.56 -24.37 -9.19
N PRO A 408 1.65 -23.65 -10.33
CA PRO A 408 1.10 -22.30 -10.45
C PRO A 408 -0.40 -22.29 -10.09
N ARG A 409 -0.87 -21.29 -9.34
CA ARG A 409 -2.26 -21.21 -8.87
C ARG A 409 -2.86 -19.84 -9.21
N PRO A 410 -4.02 -19.77 -9.88
CA PRO A 410 -4.74 -18.51 -10.03
C PRO A 410 -4.90 -17.81 -8.68
N GLY A 411 -4.69 -16.50 -8.66
CA GLY A 411 -4.71 -15.68 -7.46
C GLY A 411 -3.36 -15.59 -6.73
N THR A 412 -2.30 -16.30 -7.12
CA THR A 412 -0.97 -16.09 -6.51
C THR A 412 -0.21 -14.96 -7.20
N ARG A 413 0.58 -14.21 -6.43
CA ARG A 413 1.53 -13.24 -6.98
C ARG A 413 2.50 -13.93 -7.94
N VAL A 414 2.73 -13.34 -9.11
CA VAL A 414 3.80 -13.74 -10.03
C VAL A 414 5.01 -12.82 -9.80
N SER A 415 6.20 -13.40 -9.63
CA SER A 415 7.41 -12.63 -9.39
C SER A 415 7.77 -11.77 -10.61
N PRO A 416 8.02 -10.46 -10.42
CA PRO A 416 8.57 -9.60 -11.48
C PRO A 416 9.95 -10.03 -11.98
N ARG A 417 10.70 -10.83 -11.21
CA ARG A 417 11.97 -11.42 -11.68
C ARG A 417 11.73 -12.50 -12.73
N LEU A 418 10.62 -13.25 -12.59
CA LEU A 418 10.23 -14.29 -13.54
C LEU A 418 9.48 -13.70 -14.73
N VAL A 419 8.46 -12.87 -14.47
CA VAL A 419 7.66 -12.19 -15.50
C VAL A 419 7.74 -10.68 -15.28
N PRO A 420 8.66 -9.98 -15.97
CA PRO A 420 8.80 -8.54 -15.85
C PRO A 420 7.52 -7.81 -16.23
N PRO A 421 7.08 -6.80 -15.44
CA PRO A 421 5.89 -6.03 -15.76
C PRO A 421 6.07 -5.21 -17.03
N ASP A 422 4.95 -4.95 -17.72
CA ASP A 422 4.84 -3.99 -18.80
C ASP A 422 3.67 -3.05 -18.50
N GLY A 423 3.93 -2.04 -17.66
CA GLY A 423 2.89 -1.14 -17.17
C GLY A 423 1.74 -1.88 -16.47
N LEU A 424 0.51 -1.45 -16.78
CA LEU A 424 -0.74 -2.02 -16.30
C LEU A 424 -1.43 -2.89 -17.37
N HIS A 425 -0.65 -3.68 -18.10
CA HIS A 425 -1.17 -4.58 -19.14
C HIS A 425 -1.31 -6.00 -18.60
N TRP A 426 -2.21 -6.77 -19.21
CA TRP A 426 -2.19 -8.22 -19.10
C TRP A 426 -0.89 -8.75 -19.71
N THR A 427 -0.34 -9.83 -19.16
CA THR A 427 0.85 -10.47 -19.73
C THR A 427 0.59 -11.95 -19.99
N LEU A 428 0.70 -12.36 -21.25
CA LEU A 428 0.76 -13.76 -21.64
C LEU A 428 2.23 -14.18 -21.70
N ALA A 429 2.68 -14.89 -20.66
CA ALA A 429 4.04 -15.39 -20.58
C ALA A 429 4.09 -16.85 -21.04
N LEU A 430 4.84 -17.09 -22.12
CA LEU A 430 4.99 -18.38 -22.78
C LEU A 430 6.39 -18.95 -22.49
N PRO A 431 6.55 -20.27 -22.40
CA PRO A 431 7.86 -20.91 -22.46
C PRO A 431 8.63 -20.46 -23.71
N GLY A 432 9.86 -19.99 -23.52
CA GLY A 432 10.76 -19.59 -24.62
C GLY A 432 11.85 -20.62 -24.88
N THR A 433 12.43 -20.62 -26.09
CA THR A 433 13.67 -21.37 -26.33
C THR A 433 14.89 -20.49 -26.06
N PRO A 434 16.03 -21.04 -25.59
CA PRO A 434 17.25 -20.24 -25.32
C PRO A 434 17.81 -19.50 -26.54
N ALA A 435 17.39 -19.88 -27.76
CA ALA A 435 17.84 -19.31 -29.02
C ALA A 435 16.94 -18.17 -29.54
N GLU A 436 15.74 -18.01 -28.99
CA GLU A 436 14.94 -16.82 -29.24
C GLU A 436 15.51 -15.69 -28.38
N PRO A 437 15.84 -14.52 -28.97
CA PRO A 437 16.05 -13.33 -28.16
C PRO A 437 14.86 -13.20 -27.20
N THR A 438 15.06 -12.71 -25.99
CA THR A 438 13.97 -12.12 -25.22
C THR A 438 13.41 -10.98 -26.07
N ALA A 439 12.52 -11.31 -27.00
CA ALA A 439 11.96 -10.37 -27.93
C ALA A 439 11.28 -9.31 -27.08
N GLY A 440 11.48 -8.04 -27.44
CA GLY A 440 10.68 -6.95 -26.88
C GLY A 440 9.20 -7.30 -26.97
N PRO A 441 8.34 -6.65 -26.16
CA PRO A 441 6.91 -6.94 -26.16
C PRO A 441 6.38 -6.99 -27.60
N ASP A 442 5.98 -8.18 -28.06
CA ASP A 442 5.37 -8.32 -29.38
C ASP A 442 3.93 -7.84 -29.22
N THR A 443 3.71 -6.54 -29.44
CA THR A 443 2.42 -5.87 -29.27
C THR A 443 1.43 -6.22 -30.38
N SER A 444 1.73 -7.22 -31.22
CA SER A 444 0.98 -7.51 -32.44
C SER A 444 -0.31 -8.34 -32.24
N ALA A 445 -0.79 -8.59 -31.02
CA ALA A 445 -2.09 -9.24 -30.82
C ALA A 445 -2.89 -8.69 -29.61
N VAL A 446 -4.08 -8.17 -29.93
CA VAL A 446 -5.22 -7.79 -29.07
C VAL A 446 -5.12 -6.45 -28.30
N HIS A 447 -5.72 -5.40 -28.88
CA HIS A 447 -6.14 -4.12 -28.27
C HIS A 447 -5.10 -3.28 -27.49
N GLY A 448 -3.80 -3.59 -27.55
CA GLY A 448 -2.77 -2.83 -26.83
C GLY A 448 -2.80 -2.98 -25.30
N LEU A 449 -3.60 -3.92 -24.79
CA LEU A 449 -3.77 -4.21 -23.35
C LEU A 449 -3.19 -5.57 -22.93
N LEU A 450 -2.70 -6.35 -23.90
CA LEU A 450 -2.04 -7.63 -23.70
C LEU A 450 -0.60 -7.55 -24.22
N THR A 451 0.34 -7.95 -23.38
CA THR A 451 1.75 -8.10 -23.73
C THR A 451 2.09 -9.59 -23.80
N VAL A 452 2.57 -10.08 -24.93
CA VAL A 452 3.08 -11.46 -25.06
C VAL A 452 4.58 -11.47 -24.80
N ARG A 453 5.05 -12.44 -23.98
CA ARG A 453 6.48 -12.59 -23.65
C ARG A 453 6.89 -14.06 -23.69
N HIS A 454 8.03 -14.34 -24.32
CA HIS A 454 8.67 -15.65 -24.27
C HIS A 454 9.75 -15.66 -23.18
N ILE A 455 9.65 -16.61 -22.24
CA ILE A 455 10.49 -16.68 -21.03
C ILE A 455 11.07 -18.10 -20.93
N PRO A 456 12.39 -18.27 -21.18
CA PRO A 456 13.01 -19.59 -21.18
C PRO A 456 12.96 -20.34 -19.83
N ALA A 457 12.76 -19.63 -18.72
CA ALA A 457 12.66 -20.20 -17.38
C ALA A 457 11.26 -20.74 -17.04
N LEU A 458 10.29 -20.67 -17.96
CA LEU A 458 8.93 -21.17 -17.75
C LEU A 458 8.74 -22.57 -18.35
N ASP A 459 8.15 -23.46 -17.57
CA ASP A 459 7.74 -24.80 -18.02
C ASP A 459 6.26 -24.84 -18.45
N SER A 460 5.53 -23.75 -18.25
CA SER A 460 4.09 -23.63 -18.54
C SER A 460 3.74 -22.22 -19.00
N THR A 461 2.61 -22.09 -19.69
CA THR A 461 2.05 -20.80 -20.07
C THR A 461 1.35 -20.16 -18.86
N LEU A 462 1.64 -18.88 -18.61
CA LEU A 462 1.02 -18.09 -17.54
C LEU A 462 0.27 -16.89 -18.14
N LEU A 463 -0.93 -16.64 -17.64
CA LEU A 463 -1.66 -15.41 -17.88
C LEU A 463 -1.64 -14.56 -16.61
N VAL A 464 -0.94 -13.42 -16.66
CA VAL A 464 -0.74 -12.52 -15.52
C VAL A 464 -1.61 -11.28 -15.68
N ARG A 465 -2.33 -10.93 -14.62
CA ARG A 465 -3.17 -9.74 -14.54
C ARG A 465 -2.33 -8.45 -14.51
N PRO A 466 -2.93 -7.28 -14.83
CA PRO A 466 -2.30 -5.97 -14.68
C PRO A 466 -1.71 -5.69 -13.30
N ASP A 467 -2.29 -6.25 -12.23
CA ASP A 467 -1.80 -6.10 -10.87
C ASP A 467 -0.72 -7.13 -10.46
N GLY A 468 -0.28 -7.98 -11.39
CA GLY A 468 0.83 -8.94 -11.18
C GLY A 468 0.44 -10.25 -10.51
N TYR A 469 -0.85 -10.58 -10.49
CA TYR A 469 -1.36 -11.86 -10.00
C TYR A 469 -1.66 -12.82 -11.14
N LEU A 470 -1.49 -14.12 -10.92
CA LEU A 470 -1.81 -15.14 -11.90
C LEU A 470 -3.33 -15.22 -12.09
N ALA A 471 -3.82 -15.12 -13.31
CA ALA A 471 -5.24 -15.34 -13.64
C ALA A 471 -5.49 -16.78 -14.08
N ALA A 472 -4.60 -17.33 -14.90
CA ALA A 472 -4.70 -18.68 -15.42
C ALA A 472 -3.31 -19.21 -15.76
N HIS A 473 -3.18 -20.53 -15.82
CA HIS A 473 -1.98 -21.22 -16.32
C HIS A 473 -2.39 -22.43 -17.14
N GLY A 474 -1.51 -22.90 -18.02
CA GLY A 474 -1.80 -24.03 -18.90
C GLY A 474 -0.55 -24.64 -19.52
N LEU A 475 -0.76 -25.72 -20.27
CA LEU A 475 0.30 -26.34 -21.06
C LEU A 475 0.86 -25.33 -22.08
N PRO A 476 2.14 -25.47 -22.47
CA PRO A 476 2.72 -24.68 -23.56
C PRO A 476 1.83 -24.79 -24.79
N ALA A 477 1.40 -23.65 -25.32
CA ALA A 477 0.52 -23.55 -26.48
C ALA A 477 0.84 -22.26 -27.23
N THR A 478 0.41 -22.17 -28.49
CA THR A 478 0.62 -20.96 -29.29
C THR A 478 -0.23 -19.80 -28.73
N PRO A 479 0.19 -18.53 -28.91
CA PRO A 479 -0.58 -17.37 -28.42
C PRO A 479 -2.06 -17.39 -28.85
N GLY A 480 -2.33 -17.78 -30.11
CA GLY A 480 -3.69 -17.87 -30.65
C GLY A 480 -4.56 -18.92 -29.94
N GLU A 481 -4.03 -20.12 -29.72
CA GLU A 481 -4.76 -21.19 -29.01
C GLU A 481 -5.06 -20.83 -27.55
N VAL A 482 -4.21 -20.02 -26.92
CA VAL A 482 -4.41 -19.55 -25.55
C VAL A 482 -5.45 -18.42 -25.52
N LEU A 483 -5.42 -17.50 -26.48
CA LEU A 483 -6.42 -16.44 -26.62
C LEU A 483 -7.82 -17.00 -26.89
N ASP A 484 -7.95 -18.00 -27.77
CA ASP A 484 -9.23 -18.66 -28.05
C ASP A 484 -9.81 -19.36 -26.82
N ARG A 485 -8.96 -19.97 -25.98
CA ARG A 485 -9.37 -20.59 -24.70
C ARG A 485 -9.68 -19.58 -23.61
N LEU A 486 -9.10 -18.39 -23.70
CA LEU A 486 -9.27 -17.32 -22.74
C LEU A 486 -10.37 -16.35 -23.16
N ALA A 487 -10.94 -16.42 -24.36
CA ALA A 487 -12.01 -15.52 -24.81
C ALA A 487 -13.22 -15.49 -23.85
N ASP A 488 -13.50 -16.59 -23.15
CA ASP A 488 -14.57 -16.68 -22.14
C ASP A 488 -14.18 -16.16 -20.73
N HIS A 489 -12.89 -15.85 -20.51
CA HIS A 489 -12.30 -15.55 -19.20
C HIS A 489 -11.49 -14.25 -19.14
N LEU A 490 -10.98 -13.81 -20.30
CA LEU A 490 -10.37 -12.52 -20.50
C LEU A 490 -11.48 -11.55 -20.90
N PRO A 491 -11.45 -10.34 -20.36
CA PRO A 491 -12.29 -9.27 -20.86
C PRO A 491 -11.72 -8.80 -22.20
N LEU A 492 -11.71 -9.63 -23.24
CA LEU A 492 -11.19 -9.34 -24.56
C LEU A 492 -12.12 -10.02 -25.55
N GLU A 493 -13.08 -9.28 -26.13
CA GLU A 493 -13.93 -9.87 -27.17
C GLU A 493 -13.10 -10.28 -28.40
N PRO A 494 -13.46 -11.36 -29.10
CA PRO A 494 -12.80 -11.74 -30.35
C PRO A 494 -13.05 -10.68 -31.43
N ALA A 495 -12.03 -10.38 -32.25
CA ALA A 495 -12.19 -9.50 -33.40
C ALA A 495 -13.20 -10.08 -34.42
N ALA A 496 -14.11 -9.23 -34.91
CA ALA A 496 -14.98 -9.51 -36.04
C ALA A 496 -14.23 -9.40 -37.38
#